data_AF-A0A258LJL6-F1
#
_entry.id   AF-A0A258LJL6-F1
#
_cell.length_a   1.000
_cell.length_b   1.000
_cell.length_c   1.000
_cell.angle_alpha   90.00
_cell.angle_beta   90.00
_cell.angle_gamma   90.00
#
_symmetry.space_group_name_H-M   'P 1'
#
loop_
_entity.id
_entity.type
_entity.pdbx_description
1 polymer ?
#
loop_
_entity_poly.entity_id
_entity_poly.type
_entity_poly.pdbx_seq_one_letter_code
_entity_poly.pdbx_strand_id
1 'polypeptide(L)'
;MNQPIGQSSILITQGFIGATDDNESSTLGREGSDYTAAIFANILEAESLTIWKDVAAVMNADPKVFQDAVSIPVLNYTEVIEMAYYGAQVIHPKTIKPLQNKGIPLHVKCFLDSSLAGTQIQNNHIKDLPPIIVLKPNQVLVTMTTTDFSFVGDHHMRELYGLMETMHLKPNLMQTGAISLMISLDDQPEKISRLAQAASGIFEVQVEKGLTLLTIRHYTPATIEQHVADKIAVLQQQSRDTLQFLY
;
A
#
# COMPACT_ATOMS: atom_id res chain seq x y z
N MET A 1 21.62 -33.42 -6.74
CA MET A 1 21.31 -33.93 -8.10
C MET A 1 21.31 -32.71 -9.02
N ASN A 2 22.46 -32.31 -9.55
CA ASN A 2 22.58 -31.15 -10.46
C ASN A 2 22.61 -31.67 -11.90
N GLN A 3 21.44 -31.85 -12.51
CA GLN A 3 21.38 -31.95 -13.96
C GLN A 3 21.14 -30.56 -14.55
N PRO A 4 21.85 -30.18 -15.62
CA PRO A 4 21.57 -28.94 -16.32
C PRO A 4 20.14 -28.99 -16.88
N ILE A 5 19.35 -27.96 -16.57
CA ILE A 5 18.01 -27.79 -17.12
C ILE A 5 18.16 -27.71 -18.65
N GLY A 6 17.65 -28.73 -19.35
CA GLY A 6 17.67 -28.77 -20.81
C GLY A 6 16.97 -27.54 -21.41
N GLN A 7 17.49 -27.05 -22.53
CA GLN A 7 17.17 -25.78 -23.21
C GLN A 7 15.69 -25.58 -23.63
N SER A 8 14.77 -26.50 -23.30
CA SER A 8 13.34 -26.42 -23.66
C SER A 8 12.42 -27.20 -22.71
N SER A 9 12.73 -27.25 -21.41
CA SER A 9 11.90 -27.94 -20.43
C SER A 9 10.97 -26.97 -19.70
N ILE A 10 9.67 -27.24 -19.69
CA ILE A 10 8.72 -26.54 -18.80
C ILE A 10 8.98 -27.02 -17.37
N LEU A 11 9.29 -26.09 -16.47
CA LEU A 11 9.48 -26.36 -15.06
C LEU A 11 8.26 -25.90 -14.27
N ILE A 12 7.74 -26.80 -13.43
CA ILE A 12 6.66 -26.51 -12.50
C ILE A 12 7.23 -26.65 -11.10
N THR A 13 7.09 -25.59 -10.29
CA THR A 13 7.58 -25.57 -8.91
C THR A 13 6.59 -24.82 -8.01
N GLN A 14 6.78 -24.96 -6.71
CA GLN A 14 5.97 -24.28 -5.70
C GLN A 14 6.42 -22.83 -5.52
N GLY A 15 5.48 -21.96 -5.16
CA GLY A 15 5.77 -20.63 -4.61
C GLY A 15 5.64 -20.62 -3.08
N PHE A 16 5.85 -19.45 -2.46
CA PHE A 16 5.63 -19.15 -1.03
C PHE A 16 6.58 -19.82 -0.04
N ILE A 17 7.11 -21.00 -0.36
CA ILE A 17 7.97 -21.81 0.51
C ILE A 17 9.46 -21.56 0.24
N GLY A 18 10.30 -21.82 1.24
CA GLY A 18 11.76 -21.81 1.17
C GLY A 18 12.38 -22.63 2.29
N ALA A 19 13.71 -22.62 2.39
CA ALA A 19 14.45 -23.26 3.47
C ALA A 19 15.48 -22.29 4.08
N THR A 20 15.76 -22.42 5.37
CA THR A 20 16.87 -21.73 6.04
C THR A 20 18.21 -22.41 5.71
N ASP A 21 19.32 -21.79 6.12
CA ASP A 21 20.66 -22.38 5.99
C ASP A 21 20.81 -23.71 6.78
N ASP A 22 19.95 -23.93 7.78
CA ASP A 22 19.86 -25.17 8.56
C ASP A 22 18.92 -26.24 7.93
N ASN A 23 18.43 -26.00 6.71
CA ASN A 23 17.42 -26.81 6.00
C ASN A 23 16.03 -26.88 6.68
N GLU A 24 15.72 -25.94 7.57
CA GLU A 24 14.38 -25.84 8.15
C GLU A 24 13.43 -25.19 7.16
N SER A 25 12.21 -25.74 7.05
CA SER A 25 11.18 -25.18 6.17
C SER A 25 10.75 -23.79 6.65
N SER A 26 10.65 -22.85 5.71
CA SER A 26 10.23 -21.47 5.96
C SER A 26 9.25 -20.97 4.90
N THR A 27 8.64 -19.82 5.16
CA THR A 27 7.68 -19.19 4.25
C THR A 27 8.03 -17.73 4.02
N LEU A 28 7.60 -17.18 2.88
CA LEU A 28 7.89 -15.80 2.48
C LEU A 28 6.84 -14.78 2.95
N GLY A 29 5.82 -15.24 3.70
CA GLY A 29 4.74 -14.42 4.23
C GLY A 29 3.69 -14.02 3.19
N ARG A 30 2.99 -12.91 3.45
CA ARG A 30 1.91 -12.41 2.58
C ARG A 30 2.38 -12.22 1.14
N GLU A 31 1.60 -12.73 0.19
CA GLU A 31 1.89 -12.71 -1.26
C GLU A 31 3.21 -13.42 -1.62
N GLY A 32 3.61 -14.41 -0.82
CA GLY A 32 4.87 -15.12 -1.00
C GLY A 32 5.00 -15.87 -2.33
N SER A 33 3.92 -16.35 -2.94
CA SER A 33 3.98 -16.99 -4.27
C SER A 33 4.31 -15.99 -5.38
N ASP A 34 3.67 -14.81 -5.37
CA ASP A 34 3.98 -13.70 -6.28
C ASP A 34 5.45 -13.28 -6.09
N TYR A 35 5.91 -13.20 -4.83
CA TYR A 35 7.29 -12.87 -4.52
C TYR A 35 8.29 -13.95 -4.97
N THR A 36 7.98 -15.24 -4.80
CA THR A 36 8.81 -16.35 -5.34
C THR A 36 8.96 -16.23 -6.85
N ALA A 37 7.86 -15.96 -7.56
CA ALA A 37 7.90 -15.81 -9.01
C ALA A 37 8.78 -14.61 -9.44
N ALA A 38 8.73 -13.50 -8.70
CA ALA A 38 9.61 -12.35 -8.94
C ALA A 38 11.10 -12.66 -8.65
N ILE A 39 11.39 -13.45 -7.61
CA ILE A 39 12.76 -13.91 -7.31
C ILE A 39 13.28 -14.79 -8.46
N PHE A 40 12.48 -15.76 -8.93
CA PHE A 40 12.88 -16.60 -10.06
C PHE A 40 13.06 -15.79 -11.34
N ALA A 41 12.11 -14.89 -11.66
CA ALA A 41 12.25 -14.01 -12.81
C ALA A 41 13.55 -13.19 -12.75
N ASN A 42 13.90 -12.67 -11.56
CA ASN A 42 15.14 -11.93 -11.36
C ASN A 42 16.39 -12.81 -11.55
N ILE A 43 16.48 -13.95 -10.86
CA ILE A 43 17.68 -14.82 -10.90
C ILE A 43 17.87 -15.47 -12.28
N LEU A 44 16.77 -15.81 -12.96
CA LEU A 44 16.79 -16.43 -14.29
C LEU A 44 16.85 -15.41 -15.43
N GLU A 45 16.84 -14.11 -15.12
CA GLU A 45 16.85 -13.03 -16.13
C GLU A 45 15.71 -13.17 -17.14
N ALA A 46 14.52 -13.46 -16.62
CA ALA A 46 13.34 -13.63 -17.43
C ALA A 46 13.01 -12.36 -18.22
N GLU A 47 12.54 -12.53 -19.46
CA GLU A 47 12.06 -11.44 -20.31
C GLU A 47 10.86 -10.72 -19.69
N SER A 48 9.99 -11.45 -19.00
CA SER A 48 8.84 -10.91 -18.27
C SER A 48 8.38 -11.85 -17.16
N LEU A 49 7.57 -11.34 -16.24
CA LEU A 49 6.79 -12.12 -15.29
C LEU A 49 5.30 -11.92 -15.58
N THR A 50 4.50 -12.98 -15.53
CA THR A 50 3.03 -12.88 -15.55
C THR A 50 2.44 -13.41 -14.25
N ILE A 51 1.64 -12.58 -13.57
CA ILE A 51 0.83 -12.98 -12.42
C ILE A 51 -0.62 -13.06 -12.89
N TRP A 52 -1.21 -14.23 -12.70
CA TRP A 52 -2.60 -14.50 -13.06
C TRP A 52 -3.50 -14.28 -11.83
N LYS A 53 -4.49 -13.39 -11.95
CA LYS A 53 -5.45 -13.04 -10.89
C LYS A 53 -6.90 -13.23 -11.36
N ASP A 54 -7.83 -13.08 -10.43
CA ASP A 54 -9.28 -13.11 -10.64
C ASP A 54 -9.85 -11.76 -11.13
N VAL A 55 -8.97 -10.80 -11.42
CA VAL A 55 -9.33 -9.47 -11.94
C VAL A 55 -8.93 -9.32 -13.40
N ALA A 56 -9.75 -8.60 -14.16
CA ALA A 56 -9.51 -8.31 -15.58
C ALA A 56 -8.20 -7.53 -15.80
N ALA A 57 -7.95 -6.54 -14.95
CA ALA A 57 -6.81 -5.63 -14.98
C ALA A 57 -6.69 -4.93 -13.61
N VAL A 58 -5.62 -4.17 -13.42
CA VAL A 58 -5.52 -3.20 -12.32
C VAL A 58 -6.50 -2.05 -12.59
N MET A 59 -7.35 -1.73 -11.62
CA MET A 59 -8.34 -0.65 -11.72
C MET A 59 -7.83 0.61 -11.04
N ASN A 60 -8.30 1.79 -11.49
CA ASN A 60 -7.97 3.06 -10.83
C ASN A 60 -8.67 3.24 -9.47
N ALA A 61 -9.76 2.52 -9.23
CA ALA A 61 -10.49 2.49 -7.97
C ALA A 61 -11.09 1.09 -7.76
N ASP A 62 -11.53 0.76 -6.53
CA ASP A 62 -12.23 -0.52 -6.29
C ASP A 62 -13.58 -0.52 -7.03
N PRO A 63 -13.80 -1.39 -8.04
CA PRO A 63 -15.02 -1.41 -8.82
C PRO A 63 -16.27 -1.81 -8.01
N LYS A 64 -16.09 -2.39 -6.81
CA LYS A 64 -17.21 -2.67 -5.88
C LYS A 64 -17.72 -1.41 -5.21
N VAL A 65 -16.89 -0.38 -5.11
CA VAL A 65 -17.20 0.91 -4.48
C VAL A 65 -17.50 1.97 -5.53
N PHE A 66 -16.75 1.97 -6.64
CA PHE A 66 -16.82 2.96 -7.71
C PHE A 66 -17.24 2.28 -9.02
N GLN A 67 -18.51 2.45 -9.41
CA GLN A 67 -19.05 1.80 -10.62
C GLN A 67 -18.44 2.32 -11.92
N ASP A 68 -17.90 3.53 -11.88
CA ASP A 68 -17.17 4.22 -12.95
C ASP A 68 -15.67 3.91 -12.95
N ALA A 69 -15.22 2.94 -12.14
CA ALA A 69 -13.82 2.52 -12.14
C ALA A 69 -13.38 2.03 -13.53
N VAL A 70 -12.21 2.48 -13.95
CA VAL A 70 -11.60 2.17 -15.24
C VAL A 70 -10.35 1.32 -15.05
N SER A 71 -10.11 0.41 -16.00
CA SER A 71 -8.88 -0.37 -16.07
C SER A 71 -7.70 0.50 -16.46
N ILE A 72 -6.55 0.28 -15.83
CA ILE A 72 -5.28 0.92 -16.16
C ILE A 72 -4.45 -0.05 -16.99
N PRO A 73 -4.24 0.18 -18.31
CA PRO A 73 -3.52 -0.75 -19.17
C PRO A 73 -2.02 -0.81 -18.87
N VAL A 74 -1.43 0.32 -18.46
CA VAL A 74 0.01 0.44 -18.20
C VAL A 74 0.23 1.19 -16.90
N LEU A 75 1.09 0.65 -16.04
CA LEU A 75 1.56 1.27 -14.80
C LEU A 75 3.08 1.23 -14.72
N ASN A 76 3.65 2.09 -13.89
CA ASN A 76 5.06 2.03 -13.56
C ASN A 76 5.25 1.45 -12.15
N TYR A 77 6.46 0.98 -11.86
CA TYR A 77 6.74 0.34 -10.56
C TYR A 77 6.45 1.25 -9.37
N THR A 78 6.80 2.54 -9.48
CA THR A 78 6.55 3.52 -8.42
C THR A 78 5.07 3.68 -8.14
N GLU A 79 4.24 3.77 -9.17
CA GLU A 79 2.79 3.94 -9.00
C GLU A 79 2.16 2.72 -8.32
N VAL A 80 2.58 1.51 -8.68
CA VAL A 80 2.11 0.29 -8.00
C VAL A 80 2.52 0.27 -6.52
N ILE A 81 3.72 0.74 -6.19
CA ILE A 81 4.19 0.85 -4.81
C ILE A 81 3.35 1.88 -4.03
N GLU A 82 3.06 3.03 -4.63
CA GLU A 82 2.23 4.07 -4.04
C GLU A 82 0.78 3.59 -3.80
N MET A 83 0.18 2.95 -4.81
CA MET A 83 -1.12 2.29 -4.70
C MET A 83 -1.16 1.33 -3.50
N ALA A 84 -0.17 0.44 -3.41
CA ALA A 84 -0.06 -0.51 -2.30
C ALA A 84 0.18 0.18 -0.95
N TYR A 85 0.97 1.26 -0.93
CA TYR A 85 1.23 2.05 0.28
C TYR A 85 -0.06 2.64 0.86
N TYR A 86 -0.94 3.19 -0.01
CA TYR A 86 -2.23 3.76 0.39
C TYR A 86 -3.33 2.72 0.63
N GLY A 87 -3.08 1.44 0.35
CA GLY A 87 -3.97 0.34 0.70
C GLY A 87 -4.70 -0.32 -0.47
N ALA A 88 -4.41 0.04 -1.72
CA ALA A 88 -4.92 -0.70 -2.87
C ALA A 88 -4.31 -2.11 -2.91
N GLN A 89 -5.16 -3.13 -2.99
CA GLN A 89 -4.73 -4.53 -3.03
C GLN A 89 -4.50 -4.99 -4.46
N VAL A 90 -3.31 -4.72 -5.01
CA VAL A 90 -2.97 -5.08 -6.39
C VAL A 90 -1.78 -6.04 -6.45
N ILE A 91 -0.58 -5.54 -6.17
CA ILE A 91 0.67 -6.30 -6.09
C ILE A 91 1.47 -5.77 -4.91
N HIS A 92 1.94 -6.65 -4.03
CA HIS A 92 2.76 -6.24 -2.90
C HIS A 92 4.11 -5.66 -3.34
N PRO A 93 4.63 -4.59 -2.70
CA PRO A 93 5.92 -3.98 -3.04
C PRO A 93 7.11 -4.94 -3.02
N LYS A 94 7.07 -5.98 -2.18
CA LYS A 94 8.10 -7.05 -2.17
C LYS A 94 8.21 -7.76 -3.52
N THR A 95 7.10 -7.99 -4.21
CA THR A 95 7.07 -8.60 -5.55
C THR A 95 7.63 -7.67 -6.61
N ILE A 96 7.39 -6.35 -6.47
CA ILE A 96 7.85 -5.34 -7.43
C ILE A 96 9.37 -5.18 -7.39
N LYS A 97 9.98 -5.22 -6.19
CA LYS A 97 11.39 -4.85 -6.02
C LYS A 97 12.38 -5.68 -6.86
N PRO A 98 12.32 -7.03 -6.91
CA PRO A 98 13.20 -7.82 -7.77
C PRO A 98 13.04 -7.48 -9.25
N LEU A 99 11.80 -7.25 -9.71
CA LEU A 99 11.51 -6.94 -11.10
C LEU A 99 12.04 -5.57 -11.49
N GLN A 100 11.81 -4.56 -10.63
CA GLN A 100 12.34 -3.21 -10.80
C GLN A 100 13.86 -3.20 -10.89
N ASN A 101 14.56 -3.97 -10.05
CA ASN A 101 16.02 -4.02 -10.03
C ASN A 101 16.65 -4.47 -11.37
N LYS A 102 15.93 -5.30 -12.15
CA LYS A 102 16.36 -5.76 -13.48
C LYS A 102 15.54 -5.20 -14.64
N GLY A 103 14.59 -4.29 -14.37
CA GLY A 103 13.69 -3.75 -15.38
C GLY A 103 12.74 -4.79 -16.02
N ILE A 104 12.48 -5.92 -15.37
CA ILE A 104 11.68 -7.03 -15.90
C ILE A 104 10.19 -6.66 -15.86
N PRO A 105 9.50 -6.50 -17.01
CA PRO A 105 8.08 -6.16 -17.04
C PRO A 105 7.22 -7.21 -16.32
N LEU A 106 6.21 -6.73 -15.58
CA LEU A 106 5.20 -7.55 -14.94
C LEU A 106 3.86 -7.41 -15.66
N HIS A 107 3.28 -8.53 -16.07
CA HIS A 107 1.92 -8.61 -16.60
C HIS A 107 0.96 -9.12 -15.52
N VAL A 108 -0.10 -8.37 -15.26
CA VAL A 108 -1.23 -8.83 -14.44
C VAL A 108 -2.35 -9.23 -15.40
N LYS A 109 -2.66 -10.53 -15.46
CA LYS A 109 -3.66 -11.09 -16.39
C LYS A 109 -4.76 -11.83 -15.66
N CYS A 110 -5.92 -11.95 -16.29
CA CYS A 110 -7.07 -12.65 -15.73
C CYS A 110 -7.02 -14.15 -16.07
N PHE A 111 -7.09 -15.03 -15.07
CA PHE A 111 -7.21 -16.47 -15.33
C PHE A 111 -8.62 -16.93 -15.72
N LEU A 112 -9.65 -16.08 -15.51
CA LEU A 112 -11.02 -16.37 -15.94
C LEU A 112 -11.23 -16.12 -17.44
N ASP A 113 -10.49 -15.17 -18.00
CA ASP A 113 -10.50 -14.85 -19.43
C ASP A 113 -9.10 -14.40 -19.89
N SER A 114 -8.39 -15.30 -20.56
CA SER A 114 -7.02 -15.08 -21.02
C SER A 114 -6.91 -14.17 -22.24
N SER A 115 -8.04 -13.85 -22.89
CA SER A 115 -8.10 -12.91 -24.02
C SER A 115 -7.99 -11.46 -23.59
N LEU A 116 -8.26 -11.17 -22.32
CA LEU A 116 -8.12 -9.83 -21.75
C LEU A 116 -6.66 -9.38 -21.76
N ALA A 117 -6.46 -8.11 -22.14
CA ALA A 117 -5.13 -7.51 -22.23
C ALA A 117 -4.40 -7.46 -20.87
N GLY A 118 -5.15 -7.27 -19.78
CA GLY A 118 -4.60 -7.09 -18.45
C GLY A 118 -3.94 -5.74 -18.25
N THR A 119 -3.00 -5.68 -17.31
CA THR A 119 -2.15 -4.50 -17.04
C THR A 119 -0.69 -4.88 -17.19
N GLN A 120 0.09 -4.04 -17.86
CA GLN A 120 1.54 -4.13 -17.91
C GLN A 120 2.18 -3.13 -16.95
N ILE A 121 3.07 -3.59 -16.08
CA ILE A 121 3.83 -2.78 -15.14
C ILE A 121 5.30 -2.79 -15.58
N GLN A 122 5.88 -1.61 -15.84
CA GLN A 122 7.22 -1.48 -16.43
C GLN A 122 7.96 -0.21 -15.97
N ASN A 123 9.23 -0.05 -16.37
CA ASN A 123 10.08 1.08 -15.94
C ASN A 123 9.92 2.36 -16.78
N ASN A 124 8.76 2.59 -17.38
CA ASN A 124 8.54 3.74 -18.26
C ASN A 124 7.80 4.86 -17.52
N HIS A 125 8.10 6.10 -17.89
CA HIS A 125 7.30 7.23 -17.46
C HIS A 125 5.94 7.18 -18.17
N ILE A 126 4.86 7.34 -17.40
CA ILE A 126 3.49 7.28 -17.90
C ILE A 126 2.89 8.65 -17.67
N LYS A 127 2.35 9.22 -18.74
CA LYS A 127 1.61 10.48 -18.69
C LYS A 127 0.12 10.17 -18.61
N ASP A 128 -0.63 11.12 -18.05
CA ASP A 128 -2.09 11.14 -18.11
C ASP A 128 -2.74 9.89 -17.49
N LEU A 129 -2.23 9.44 -16.34
CA LEU A 129 -2.91 8.42 -15.55
C LEU A 129 -4.28 8.95 -15.10
N PRO A 130 -5.33 8.11 -15.10
CA PRO A 130 -6.58 8.49 -14.47
C PRO A 130 -6.35 8.71 -12.97
N PRO A 131 -7.20 9.50 -12.32
CA PRO A 131 -7.19 9.62 -10.86
C PRO A 131 -7.31 8.24 -10.21
N ILE A 132 -6.36 7.92 -9.33
CA ILE A 132 -6.33 6.66 -8.60
C ILE A 132 -6.91 6.90 -7.22
N ILE A 133 -8.00 6.19 -6.91
CA ILE A 133 -8.83 6.45 -5.74
C ILE A 133 -8.75 5.23 -4.81
N VAL A 134 -8.29 5.48 -3.59
CA VAL A 134 -8.23 4.47 -2.53
C VAL A 134 -9.09 4.95 -1.36
N LEU A 135 -10.05 4.13 -0.96
CA LEU A 135 -10.94 4.40 0.16
C LEU A 135 -10.65 3.41 1.29
N LYS A 136 -10.27 3.94 2.45
CA LYS A 136 -10.08 3.16 3.68
C LYS A 136 -11.17 3.53 4.69
N PRO A 137 -12.22 2.71 4.84
CA PRO A 137 -13.21 2.91 5.91
C PRO A 137 -12.61 2.50 7.28
N ASN A 138 -13.39 2.71 8.34
CA ASN A 138 -13.06 2.30 9.71
C ASN A 138 -11.70 2.84 10.18
N GLN A 139 -11.53 4.15 10.03
CA GLN A 139 -10.36 4.87 10.50
C GLN A 139 -10.65 5.52 11.85
N VAL A 140 -9.58 5.75 12.58
CA VAL A 140 -9.57 6.52 13.83
C VAL A 140 -8.53 7.63 13.71
N LEU A 141 -8.86 8.81 14.21
CA LEU A 141 -7.93 9.91 14.41
C LEU A 141 -7.53 9.95 15.88
N VAL A 142 -6.24 9.82 16.14
CA VAL A 142 -5.66 10.02 17.46
C VAL A 142 -4.97 11.38 17.47
N THR A 143 -5.51 12.30 18.27
CA THR A 143 -4.95 13.63 18.48
C THR A 143 -4.22 13.64 19.83
N MET A 144 -2.96 14.04 19.82
CA MET A 144 -2.07 14.08 20.97
C MET A 144 -1.52 15.49 21.12
N THR A 145 -1.78 16.14 22.26
CA THR A 145 -1.30 17.50 22.55
C THR A 145 -0.31 17.45 23.70
N THR A 146 0.80 18.18 23.61
CA THR A 146 1.79 18.22 24.70
C THR A 146 1.16 18.86 25.96
N THR A 147 1.38 18.24 27.12
CA THR A 147 0.76 18.67 28.38
C THR A 147 1.47 19.86 29.02
N ASP A 148 2.75 20.04 28.71
CA ASP A 148 3.62 21.10 29.21
C ASP A 148 3.76 22.28 28.23
N PHE A 149 2.96 22.30 27.16
CA PHE A 149 3.04 23.25 26.04
C PHE A 149 4.42 23.31 25.36
N SER A 150 5.26 22.29 25.57
CA SER A 150 6.51 22.16 24.84
C SER A 150 6.24 21.90 23.37
N PHE A 151 7.18 22.31 22.52
CA PHE A 151 7.07 21.99 21.11
C PHE A 151 7.20 20.49 20.89
N VAL A 152 6.36 19.98 20.00
CA VAL A 152 6.54 18.65 19.44
C VAL A 152 7.87 18.63 18.71
N GLY A 153 8.74 17.71 19.10
CA GLY A 153 10.10 17.61 18.60
C GLY A 153 10.57 16.16 18.55
N ASP A 154 11.85 15.96 18.28
CA ASP A 154 12.42 14.63 18.01
C ASP A 154 12.19 13.61 19.13
N HIS A 155 12.20 14.06 20.39
CA HIS A 155 11.94 13.19 21.54
C HIS A 155 10.51 12.64 21.51
N HIS A 156 9.52 13.52 21.41
CA HIS A 156 8.09 13.19 21.28
C HIS A 156 7.83 12.24 20.10
N MET A 157 8.44 12.53 18.94
CA MET A 157 8.34 11.66 17.76
C MET A 157 8.89 10.27 18.02
N ARG A 158 10.08 10.17 18.61
CA ARG A 158 10.75 8.89 18.87
C ARG A 158 9.93 8.01 19.80
N GLU A 159 9.40 8.57 20.87
CA GLU A 159 8.57 7.83 21.83
C GLU A 159 7.29 7.33 21.16
N LEU A 160 6.60 8.20 20.43
CA LEU A 160 5.40 7.85 19.69
C LEU A 160 5.64 6.73 18.67
N TYR A 161 6.70 6.83 17.85
CA TYR A 161 7.05 5.78 16.90
C TYR A 161 7.41 4.46 17.60
N GLY A 162 8.12 4.51 18.73
CA GLY A 162 8.40 3.33 19.55
C GLY A 162 7.12 2.65 20.08
N LEU A 163 6.15 3.43 20.55
CA LEU A 163 4.84 2.92 20.97
C LEU A 163 4.10 2.24 19.81
N MET A 164 4.07 2.89 18.63
CA MET A 164 3.41 2.32 17.46
C MET A 164 4.11 1.04 16.96
N GLU A 165 5.44 1.00 16.96
CA GLU A 165 6.23 -0.15 16.52
C GLU A 165 5.97 -1.38 17.41
N THR A 166 6.02 -1.21 18.73
CA THR A 166 5.74 -2.30 19.69
C THR A 166 4.32 -2.86 19.59
N MET A 167 3.36 -2.05 19.12
CA MET A 167 1.97 -2.44 18.91
C MET A 167 1.66 -2.86 17.46
N HIS A 168 2.65 -2.81 16.57
CA HIS A 168 2.50 -3.02 15.12
C HIS A 168 1.35 -2.17 14.54
N LEU A 169 1.33 -0.89 14.91
CA LEU A 169 0.45 0.13 14.33
C LEU A 169 1.21 0.89 13.24
N LYS A 170 0.60 1.02 12.06
CA LYS A 170 1.15 1.80 10.95
C LYS A 170 0.25 3.01 10.72
N PRO A 171 0.76 4.25 10.82
CA PRO A 171 -0.01 5.44 10.49
C PRO A 171 -0.36 5.46 8.99
N ASN A 172 -1.61 5.83 8.68
CA ASN A 172 -2.08 6.06 7.31
C ASN A 172 -1.93 7.53 6.89
N LEU A 173 -2.04 8.44 7.86
CA LEU A 173 -1.88 9.89 7.71
C LEU A 173 -1.32 10.45 9.02
N MET A 174 -0.40 11.41 8.94
CA MET A 174 0.16 12.05 10.13
C MET A 174 0.36 13.55 9.88
N GLN A 175 -0.12 14.39 10.79
CA GLN A 175 0.14 15.82 10.79
C GLN A 175 0.75 16.24 12.12
N THR A 176 1.81 17.04 12.02
CA THR A 176 2.50 17.63 13.17
C THR A 176 2.26 19.13 13.19
N GLY A 177 1.69 19.62 14.29
CA GLY A 177 1.63 21.03 14.64
C GLY A 177 2.74 21.41 15.63
N ALA A 178 2.72 22.65 16.11
CA ALA A 178 3.71 23.12 17.08
C ALA A 178 3.64 22.36 18.41
N ILE A 179 2.43 22.08 18.90
CA ILE A 179 2.17 21.43 20.19
C ILE A 179 1.27 20.20 20.08
N SER A 180 0.88 19.83 18.87
CA SER A 180 -0.09 18.77 18.63
C SER A 180 0.35 17.81 17.53
N LEU A 181 -0.13 16.58 17.64
CA LEU A 181 0.09 15.49 16.71
C LEU A 181 -1.22 14.82 16.39
N MET A 182 -1.49 14.65 15.10
CA MET A 182 -2.69 13.99 14.61
C MET A 182 -2.28 12.80 13.77
N ILE A 183 -2.79 11.63 14.11
CA ILE A 183 -2.47 10.39 13.40
C ILE A 183 -3.75 9.64 13.05
N SER A 184 -3.95 9.39 11.76
CA SER A 184 -4.97 8.49 11.28
C SER A 184 -4.43 7.05 11.25
N LEU A 185 -5.20 6.12 11.83
CA LEU A 185 -4.88 4.70 11.93
C LEU A 185 -6.10 3.86 11.50
N ASP A 186 -5.85 2.62 11.11
CA ASP A 186 -6.92 1.62 11.00
C ASP A 186 -7.52 1.35 12.40
N ASP A 187 -8.85 1.36 12.54
CA ASP A 187 -9.52 1.19 13.83
C ASP A 187 -9.36 -0.25 14.34
N GLN A 188 -8.36 -0.43 15.21
CA GLN A 188 -8.08 -1.66 15.95
C GLN A 188 -8.32 -1.39 17.44
N PRO A 189 -9.55 -1.57 17.97
CA PRO A 189 -9.96 -1.01 19.25
C PRO A 189 -9.00 -1.29 20.41
N GLU A 190 -8.54 -2.53 20.56
CA GLU A 190 -7.60 -2.90 21.63
C GLU A 190 -6.25 -2.20 21.51
N LYS A 191 -5.69 -2.13 20.30
CA LYS A 191 -4.39 -1.48 20.06
C LYS A 191 -4.49 0.03 20.22
N ILE A 192 -5.58 0.63 19.76
CA ILE A 192 -5.82 2.07 19.88
C ILE A 192 -5.99 2.47 21.35
N SER A 193 -6.74 1.69 22.13
CA SER A 193 -6.86 1.92 23.57
C SER A 193 -5.50 1.80 24.28
N ARG A 194 -4.67 0.81 23.92
CA ARG A 194 -3.32 0.66 24.46
C ARG A 194 -2.40 1.81 24.07
N LEU A 195 -2.46 2.27 22.82
CA LEU A 195 -1.70 3.43 22.35
C LEU A 195 -2.10 4.68 23.12
N ALA A 196 -3.40 4.96 23.24
CA ALA A 196 -3.90 6.11 23.95
C ALA A 196 -3.49 6.11 25.43
N GLN A 197 -3.60 4.95 26.10
CA GLN A 197 -3.18 4.80 27.49
C GLN A 197 -1.67 5.03 27.65
N ALA A 198 -0.84 4.46 26.77
CA ALA A 198 0.60 4.62 26.85
C ALA A 198 1.06 6.05 26.54
N ALA A 199 0.43 6.69 25.55
CA ALA A 199 0.72 8.08 25.16
C ALA A 199 0.22 9.10 26.20
N SER A 200 -0.77 8.76 27.02
CA SER A 200 -1.33 9.66 28.05
C SER A 200 -0.33 10.09 29.14
N GLY A 201 0.82 9.42 29.25
CA GLY A 201 1.90 9.84 30.15
C GLY A 201 2.67 11.07 29.67
N ILE A 202 2.56 11.41 28.38
CA ILE A 202 3.33 12.47 27.70
C ILE A 202 2.38 13.50 27.08
N PHE A 203 1.26 13.03 26.53
CA PHE A 203 0.29 13.83 25.80
C PHE A 203 -1.09 13.80 26.45
N GLU A 204 -1.87 14.86 26.27
CA GLU A 204 -3.31 14.77 26.33
C GLU A 204 -3.80 14.08 25.04
N VAL A 205 -4.55 12.97 25.18
CA VAL A 205 -4.96 12.14 24.04
C VAL A 205 -6.46 12.21 23.82
N GLN A 206 -6.87 12.50 22.59
CA GLN A 206 -8.24 12.45 22.12
C GLN A 206 -8.35 11.46 20.96
N VAL A 207 -9.44 10.69 20.93
CA VAL A 207 -9.66 9.64 19.94
C VAL A 207 -11.02 9.83 19.28
N GLU A 208 -11.01 10.04 17.96
CA GLU A 208 -12.21 10.17 17.14
C GLU A 208 -12.33 8.98 16.19
N LYS A 209 -13.45 8.26 16.26
CA LYS A 209 -13.69 7.00 15.53
C LYS A 209 -14.74 7.17 14.45
N GLY A 210 -14.87 6.15 13.60
CA GLY A 210 -15.90 6.10 12.56
C GLY A 210 -15.57 6.96 11.33
N LEU A 211 -14.29 7.28 11.17
CA LEU A 211 -13.79 8.10 10.07
C LEU A 211 -13.50 7.24 8.84
N THR A 212 -13.38 7.90 7.70
CA THR A 212 -13.00 7.31 6.42
C THR A 212 -11.87 8.13 5.81
N LEU A 213 -10.78 7.46 5.41
CA LEU A 213 -9.68 8.08 4.71
C LEU A 213 -9.83 7.84 3.20
N LEU A 214 -10.03 8.92 2.46
CA LEU A 214 -10.00 8.96 1.01
C LEU A 214 -8.63 9.44 0.54
N THR A 215 -7.96 8.67 -0.30
CA THR A 215 -6.75 9.08 -1.00
C THR A 215 -7.03 9.15 -2.50
N ILE A 216 -6.74 10.29 -3.12
CA ILE A 216 -6.81 10.48 -4.57
C ILE A 216 -5.42 10.86 -5.07
N ARG A 217 -4.79 9.97 -5.84
CA ARG A 217 -3.58 10.27 -6.61
C ARG A 217 -3.94 10.73 -8.01
N HIS A 218 -3.07 11.53 -8.62
CA HIS A 218 -3.30 12.15 -9.94
C HIS A 218 -4.65 12.88 -9.98
N TYR A 219 -5.00 13.55 -8.87
CA TYR A 219 -6.29 14.20 -8.74
C TYR A 219 -6.45 15.31 -9.79
N THR A 220 -7.70 15.53 -10.18
CA THR A 220 -8.13 16.69 -10.96
C THR A 220 -9.13 17.51 -10.15
N PRO A 221 -9.33 18.81 -10.47
CA PRO A 221 -10.36 19.61 -9.82
C PRO A 221 -11.74 18.93 -9.86
N ALA A 222 -12.10 18.32 -10.99
CA ALA A 222 -13.36 17.59 -11.16
C ALA A 222 -13.47 16.39 -10.18
N THR A 223 -12.40 15.61 -10.00
CA THR A 223 -12.44 14.49 -9.04
C THR A 223 -12.46 14.94 -7.59
N ILE A 224 -11.86 16.08 -7.25
CA ILE A 224 -12.00 16.64 -5.91
C ILE A 224 -13.46 17.02 -5.67
N GLU A 225 -14.07 17.76 -6.60
CA GLU A 225 -15.48 18.16 -6.51
C GLU A 225 -16.39 16.93 -6.36
N GLN A 226 -16.23 15.93 -7.22
CA GLN A 226 -17.03 14.70 -7.21
C GLN A 226 -16.96 13.92 -5.88
N HIS A 227 -15.78 13.85 -5.25
CA HIS A 227 -15.56 12.95 -4.11
C HIS A 227 -15.47 13.64 -2.75
N VAL A 228 -15.36 14.97 -2.72
CA VAL A 228 -15.09 15.74 -1.50
C VAL A 228 -16.16 16.79 -1.20
N ALA A 229 -16.90 17.31 -2.20
CA ALA A 229 -17.77 18.49 -2.02
C ALA A 229 -18.79 18.39 -0.89
N ASP A 230 -19.38 17.22 -0.69
CA ASP A 230 -20.43 16.99 0.34
C ASP A 230 -19.88 16.51 1.69
N LYS A 231 -18.56 16.56 1.89
CA LYS A 231 -17.89 16.01 3.09
C LYS A 231 -17.20 17.10 3.88
N ILE A 232 -17.23 16.97 5.20
CA ILE A 232 -16.52 17.87 6.12
C ILE A 232 -15.20 17.22 6.49
N ALA A 233 -14.09 17.88 6.17
CA ALA A 233 -12.77 17.37 6.50
C ALA A 233 -12.53 17.43 8.01
N VAL A 234 -12.11 16.31 8.61
CA VAL A 234 -11.46 16.29 9.92
C VAL A 234 -9.98 16.60 9.76
N LEU A 235 -9.35 16.01 8.73
CA LEU A 235 -7.95 16.24 8.40
C LEU A 235 -7.72 16.13 6.89
N GLN A 236 -7.00 17.09 6.31
CA GLN A 236 -6.65 17.10 4.90
C GLN A 236 -5.16 17.36 4.69
N GLN A 237 -4.53 16.57 3.81
CA GLN A 237 -3.20 16.83 3.29
C GLN A 237 -3.20 16.78 1.77
N GLN A 238 -2.48 17.71 1.16
CA GLN A 238 -2.42 17.81 -0.29
C GLN A 238 -0.97 18.09 -0.72
N SER A 239 -0.46 17.20 -1.56
CA SER A 239 0.77 17.42 -2.32
C SER A 239 0.40 17.81 -3.76
N ARG A 240 1.39 17.87 -4.66
CA ARG A 240 1.15 18.17 -6.08
C ARG A 240 0.27 17.12 -6.76
N ASP A 241 0.44 15.86 -6.37
CA ASP A 241 -0.13 14.71 -7.08
C ASP A 241 -1.05 13.86 -6.19
N THR A 242 -1.10 14.11 -4.88
CA THR A 242 -1.90 13.32 -3.94
C THR A 242 -2.73 14.21 -3.03
N LEU A 243 -4.02 13.89 -2.92
CA LEU A 243 -4.92 14.39 -1.90
C LEU A 243 -5.23 13.25 -0.92
N GLN A 244 -5.06 13.50 0.37
CA GLN A 244 -5.57 12.64 1.45
C GLN A 244 -6.59 13.44 2.25
N PHE A 245 -7.79 12.86 2.41
CA PHE A 245 -8.95 13.52 2.98
C PHE A 245 -9.62 12.57 3.97
N LEU A 246 -9.49 12.87 5.27
CA LEU A 246 -10.11 12.15 6.37
C LEU A 246 -11.39 12.88 6.79
N TYR A 247 -12.50 12.16 6.84
CA TYR A 247 -13.84 12.68 7.14
C TYR A 247 -14.71 11.66 7.88
#